data_AF-I3DKA5-F1
#
_entry.id   AF-I3DKA5-F1
#
_cell.length_a   1.000
_cell.length_b   1.000
_cell.length_c   1.000
_cell.angle_alpha   90.00
_cell.angle_beta   90.00
_cell.angle_gamma   90.00
#
_symmetry.space_group_name_H-M   'P 1'
#
loop_
_entity.id
_entity.type
_entity.pdbx_description
1 polymer ?
#
loop_
_entity_poly.entity_id
_entity_poly.type
_entity_poly.pdbx_seq_one_letter_code
_entity_poly.pdbx_strand_id
1 'polypeptide(L)'
;MHKLKFYLYHVSIAIDQLFNALIGGAADETLSSRTYRGAVLAKHPRKRWRIWYRVINAVFFDRNHCKTAYNSEIKRKQYPVDFQKI
;
A
#
# COMPACT_ATOMS: atom_id res chain seq x y z
N MET A 1 -7.88 21.98 -10.64
CA MET A 1 -6.68 21.11 -10.58
C MET A 1 -6.68 20.10 -9.43
N HIS A 2 -7.25 20.40 -8.25
CA HIS A 2 -7.21 19.47 -7.10
C HIS A 2 -8.02 18.18 -7.30
N LYS A 3 -9.20 18.27 -7.94
CA LYS A 3 -10.07 17.11 -8.23
C LYS A 3 -9.41 16.06 -9.15
N LEU A 4 -8.70 16.50 -10.19
CA LEU A 4 -8.02 15.57 -11.12
C LEU A 4 -6.88 14.81 -10.43
N LYS A 5 -6.07 15.49 -9.62
CA LYS A 5 -5.00 14.84 -8.84
C LYS A 5 -5.57 13.79 -7.87
N PHE A 6 -6.68 14.12 -7.21
CA PHE A 6 -7.37 13.20 -6.31
C PHE A 6 -7.98 12.00 -7.04
N TYR A 7 -8.59 12.23 -8.20
CA TYR A 7 -9.10 11.17 -9.07
C TYR A 7 -7.97 10.22 -9.50
N LEU A 8 -6.88 10.76 -10.07
CA LEU A 8 -5.74 9.94 -10.49
C LEU A 8 -5.10 9.20 -9.31
N TYR A 9 -5.07 9.80 -8.12
CA TYR A 9 -4.62 9.14 -6.90
C TYR A 9 -5.48 7.92 -6.57
N HIS A 10 -6.81 8.05 -6.56
CA HIS A 10 -7.70 6.92 -6.29
C HIS A 10 -7.63 5.83 -7.36
N VAL A 11 -7.53 6.20 -8.64
CA VAL A 11 -7.37 5.22 -9.72
C VAL A 11 -6.08 4.42 -9.54
N SER A 12 -4.96 5.06 -9.23
CA SER A 12 -3.69 4.38 -8.95
C SER A 12 -3.78 3.43 -7.75
N ILE A 13 -4.46 3.85 -6.67
CA ILE A 13 -4.70 2.99 -5.50
C ILE A 13 -5.57 1.79 -5.86
N ALA A 14 -6.66 1.99 -6.61
CA ALA A 14 -7.54 0.91 -7.02
C ALA A 14 -6.83 -0.13 -7.91
N ILE A 15 -5.95 0.32 -8.80
CA ILE A 15 -5.11 -0.57 -9.61
C ILE A 15 -4.17 -1.39 -8.71
N ASP A 16 -3.50 -0.74 -7.75
CA ASP A 16 -2.59 -1.43 -6.83
C ASP A 16 -3.32 -2.47 -5.96
N GLN A 17 -4.48 -2.11 -5.40
CA GLN A 17 -5.36 -3.00 -4.65
C GLN A 17 -5.86 -4.18 -5.51
N LEU A 18 -6.22 -3.93 -6.77
CA LEU A 18 -6.60 -4.99 -7.71
C LEU A 18 -5.44 -5.98 -7.93
N PHE A 19 -4.24 -5.48 -8.20
CA PHE A 19 -3.06 -6.35 -8.33
C PHE A 19 -2.80 -7.14 -7.05
N ASN A 20 -2.92 -6.51 -5.88
CA ASN A 20 -2.78 -7.19 -4.59
C ASN A 20 -3.80 -8.33 -4.43
N ALA A 21 -5.08 -8.07 -4.75
CA ALA A 21 -6.15 -9.05 -4.70
C ALA A 21 -5.91 -10.24 -5.66
N LEU A 22 -5.48 -9.96 -6.89
CA LEU A 22 -5.17 -10.99 -7.89
C LEU A 22 -4.06 -11.95 -7.44
N ILE A 23 -3.13 -11.48 -6.60
CA ILE A 23 -2.07 -12.32 -6.01
C ILE A 23 -2.41 -12.80 -4.59
N GLY A 24 -3.71 -12.86 -4.26
CA GLY A 24 -4.23 -13.42 -3.01
C GLY A 24 -4.06 -12.52 -1.79
N GLY A 25 -4.06 -11.20 -1.99
CA GLY A 25 -4.12 -10.19 -0.92
C GLY A 25 -5.54 -9.74 -0.61
N ALA A 26 -5.71 -8.88 0.39
CA ALA A 26 -7.00 -8.28 0.68
C ALA A 26 -7.34 -7.19 -0.36
N ALA A 27 -8.62 -7.08 -0.74
CA ALA A 27 -9.08 -6.18 -1.78
C ALA A 27 -8.99 -4.69 -1.39
N ASP A 28 -8.93 -4.38 -0.10
CA ASP A 28 -8.82 -3.04 0.48
C ASP A 28 -7.41 -2.70 0.94
N GLU A 29 -6.42 -3.55 0.64
CA GLU A 29 -5.02 -3.35 1.02
C GLU A 29 -4.14 -3.15 -0.21
N THR A 30 -3.31 -2.11 -0.20
CA THR A 30 -2.25 -1.92 -1.20
C THR A 30 -1.13 -2.96 -1.08
N LEU A 31 -0.54 -3.36 -2.21
CA LEU A 31 0.60 -4.25 -2.29
C LEU A 31 1.79 -3.73 -1.48
N SER A 32 2.04 -2.43 -1.52
CA SER A 32 3.09 -1.77 -0.73
C SER A 32 2.86 -1.94 0.78
N SER A 33 1.63 -1.77 1.27
CA SER A 33 1.27 -2.01 2.67
C SER A 33 1.45 -3.47 3.07
N ARG A 34 0.93 -4.40 2.26
CA ARG A 34 1.07 -5.84 2.49
C ARG A 34 2.54 -6.26 2.53
N THR A 35 3.35 -5.68 1.63
CA THR A 35 4.79 -5.93 1.57
C THR A 35 5.49 -5.47 2.84
N TYR A 36 5.14 -4.29 3.37
CA TYR A 36 5.69 -3.83 4.65
C TYR A 36 5.36 -4.78 5.80
N ARG A 37 4.09 -5.21 5.92
CA ARG A 37 3.66 -6.18 6.94
C ARG A 37 4.46 -7.48 6.84
N GLY A 38 4.59 -8.02 5.63
CA GLY A 38 5.29 -9.28 5.38
C GLY A 38 6.81 -9.21 5.56
N ALA A 39 7.42 -8.05 5.31
CA ALA A 39 8.87 -7.88 5.36
C ALA A 39 9.39 -7.40 6.71
N VAL A 40 8.64 -6.54 7.40
CA VAL A 40 9.08 -5.81 8.61
C VAL A 40 8.32 -6.22 9.86
N LEU A 41 6.99 -6.37 9.78
CA LEU A 41 6.15 -6.64 10.96
C LEU A 41 5.96 -8.13 11.27
N ALA A 42 6.17 -9.02 10.29
CA ALA A 42 6.07 -10.45 10.49
C ALA A 42 7.18 -10.97 11.42
N LYS A 43 6.83 -11.82 12.40
CA LYS A 43 7.77 -12.46 13.34
C LYS A 43 8.89 -13.22 12.63
N HIS A 44 8.55 -13.92 11.53
CA HIS A 44 9.50 -14.65 10.67
C HIS A 44 9.28 -14.26 9.20
N PRO A 45 9.84 -13.13 8.75
CA PRO A 45 9.58 -12.61 7.42
C PRO A 45 10.25 -13.48 6.36
N ARG A 46 9.46 -13.95 5.38
CA ARG A 46 9.98 -14.76 4.25
C ARG A 46 10.90 -13.90 3.38
N LYS A 47 11.97 -14.49 2.83
CA LYS A 47 12.95 -13.79 1.96
C LYS A 47 12.29 -13.00 0.83
N ARG A 48 11.27 -13.57 0.17
CA ARG A 48 10.52 -12.91 -0.91
C ARG A 48 10.00 -11.53 -0.52
N TRP A 49 9.48 -11.37 0.71
CA TRP A 49 8.91 -10.10 1.16
C TRP A 49 9.99 -9.04 1.37
N ARG A 50 11.16 -9.43 1.89
CA ARG A 50 12.30 -8.52 2.04
C ARG A 50 12.84 -8.05 0.68
N ILE A 51 12.83 -8.93 -0.32
CA ILE A 51 13.21 -8.57 -1.70
C ILE A 51 12.20 -7.57 -2.26
N TRP A 52 10.90 -7.89 -2.23
CA TRP A 52 9.85 -6.99 -2.69
C TRP A 52 9.87 -5.64 -1.98
N TYR A 53 10.09 -5.61 -0.67
CA TYR A 53 10.21 -4.37 0.10
C TYR A 53 11.33 -3.46 -0.43
N ARG A 54 12.50 -4.03 -0.77
CA ARG A 54 13.61 -3.27 -1.34
C ARG A 54 13.30 -2.82 -2.77
N VAL A 55 12.74 -3.70 -3.59
CA VAL A 55 12.38 -3.41 -4.99
C VAL A 55 11.36 -2.28 -5.06
N ILE A 56 10.25 -2.38 -4.32
CA ILE A 56 9.18 -1.39 -4.36
C ILE A 56 9.70 -0.02 -3.88
N ASN A 57 10.38 0.04 -2.73
CA ASN A 57 10.94 1.31 -2.25
C ASN A 57 11.95 1.93 -3.24
N ALA A 58 12.70 1.11 -3.99
CA ALA A 58 13.61 1.60 -5.02
C ALA A 58 12.87 2.14 -6.26
N VAL A 59 11.84 1.43 -6.74
CA VAL A 59 11.01 1.85 -7.89
C VAL A 59 10.33 3.21 -7.62
N PHE A 60 9.87 3.43 -6.39
CA PHE A 60 9.27 4.70 -5.98
C PHE A 60 10.29 5.77 -5.57
N PHE A 61 11.59 5.47 -5.64
CA PHE A 61 12.68 6.36 -5.19
C PHE A 61 12.48 6.90 -3.75
N ASP A 62 11.75 6.14 -2.91
CA ASP A 62 11.43 6.51 -1.54
C ASP A 62 11.65 5.29 -0.62
N ARG A 63 12.66 5.43 0.25
CA ARG A 63 13.04 4.38 1.23
C ARG A 63 11.93 4.04 2.22
N ASN A 64 10.98 4.95 2.42
CA ASN A 64 9.87 4.78 3.34
C ASN A 64 8.54 4.50 2.63
N HIS A 65 8.52 4.32 1.31
CA HIS A 65 7.27 4.19 0.53
C HIS A 65 6.33 3.12 1.11
N CYS A 66 6.82 1.90 1.30
CA CYS A 66 5.99 0.80 1.84
C CYS A 66 5.53 1.07 3.29
N LYS A 67 6.36 1.72 4.11
CA LYS A 67 6.01 2.10 5.48
C LYS A 67 4.90 3.18 5.48
N THR A 68 5.01 4.15 4.58
CA THR A 68 4.01 5.21 4.39
C THR A 68 2.70 4.65 3.87
N ALA A 69 2.75 3.69 2.95
CA ALA A 69 1.57 2.96 2.47
C ALA A 69 0.86 2.25 3.63
N TYR A 70 1.60 1.47 4.43
CA TYR A 70 1.07 0.81 5.62
C TYR A 70 0.41 1.80 6.60
N ASN A 71 1.10 2.89 6.93
CA ASN A 71 0.54 3.93 7.81
C ASN A 71 -0.70 4.61 7.22
N SER A 72 -0.82 4.67 5.90
CA SER A 72 -1.98 5.24 5.21
C SER A 72 -3.19 4.31 5.28
N GLU A 73 -2.98 2.99 5.20
CA GLU A 73 -4.05 2.00 5.44
C GLU A 73 -4.56 2.07 6.87
N ILE A 74 -3.65 2.08 7.86
CA ILE A 74 -4.02 2.17 9.28
C ILE A 74 -4.83 3.44 9.57
N LYS A 75 -4.49 4.55 8.91
CA LYS A 75 -5.19 5.84 9.04
C LYS A 75 -6.38 5.98 8.08
N ARG A 76 -6.72 4.94 7.32
CA ARG A 76 -7.79 4.92 6.31
C ARG A 76 -7.74 6.09 5.32
N LYS A 77 -6.54 6.58 4.97
CA LYS A 77 -6.39 7.78 4.11
C LYS A 77 -6.99 7.60 2.70
N GLN A 78 -7.11 6.37 2.25
CA GLN A 78 -7.66 6.01 0.94
C GLN A 78 -9.20 6.02 0.95
N TYR A 79 -9.83 6.01 2.11
CA TYR A 79 -11.27 5.95 2.26
C TYR A 79 -11.88 7.35 2.12
N PRO A 80 -13.14 7.48 1.69
CA PRO A 80 -13.89 8.72 1.83
C PRO A 80 -13.94 9.16 3.29
N VAL A 81 -14.01 10.48 3.53
CA VAL A 81 -13.94 11.10 4.87
C VAL A 81 -14.96 10.50 5.84
N ASP A 82 -16.14 10.14 5.35
CA ASP A 82 -17.21 9.56 6.16
C ASP A 82 -16.85 8.18 6.74
N PHE A 83 -15.97 7.41 6.07
CA PHE A 83 -15.50 6.11 6.53
C PHE A 83 -14.18 6.16 7.34
N GLN A 84 -13.56 7.34 7.42
CA GLN A 84 -12.33 7.55 8.20
C GLN A 84 -12.62 7.74 9.70
N LYS A 85 -13.83 8.19 10.04
CA LYS A 85 -14.28 8.31 11.43
C LYS A 85 -14.64 6.92 11.94
N ILE A 86 -13.90 6.44 12.93
CA ILE A 86 -14.15 5.19 13.67
C ILE A 86 -14.73 5.56 15.03
#